data_AF-A0AB74TIC7-F1
#
_entry.id   AF-A0AB74TIC7-F1
#
_cell.length_a   1.000
_cell.length_b   1.000
_cell.length_c   1.000
_cell.angle_alpha   90.00
_cell.angle_beta   90.00
_cell.angle_gamma   90.00
#
_symmetry.space_group_name_H-M   'P 1'
#
loop_
_entity.id
_entity.type
_entity.pdbx_description
1 polymer ?
#
loop_
_entity_poly.entity_id
_entity_poly.type
_entity_poly.pdbx_seq_one_letter_code
_entity_poly.pdbx_strand_id
1 'polypeptide(L)' 'MDMDVKPNNETMVFFDKIDPWIKRIKFDKNDDMLYIFQDDTPQEIFELLDQIRPELGFDVIIVDE' A
#
# COMPACT_ATOMS: atom_id res chain seq x y z
N MET A 1 -14.42 -23.09 -10.89
CA MET A 1 -14.01 -21.69 -11.07
C MET A 1 -12.86 -21.48 -10.13
N ASP A 2 -11.69 -21.95 -10.54
CA ASP A 2 -10.44 -21.67 -9.88
C ASP A 2 -10.19 -20.18 -10.13
N MET A 3 -10.55 -19.36 -9.16
CA MET A 3 -10.09 -17.98 -9.13
C MET A 3 -8.60 -18.08 -8.86
N ASP A 4 -7.82 -18.32 -9.91
CA ASP A 4 -6.42 -17.91 -10.00
C ASP A 4 -6.42 -16.37 -9.93
N VAL A 5 -6.80 -15.83 -8.78
CA VAL A 5 -6.32 -14.52 -8.34
C VAL A 5 -4.85 -14.78 -8.04
N LYS A 6 -4.04 -14.96 -9.10
CA LYS A 6 -2.61 -14.75 -8.96
C LYS A 6 -2.52 -13.39 -8.31
N PRO A 7 -1.92 -13.26 -7.11
CA PRO A 7 -1.67 -11.93 -6.60
C PRO A 7 -0.88 -11.23 -7.70
N ASN A 8 -1.41 -10.13 -8.22
CA ASN A 8 -0.65 -9.30 -9.16
C ASN A 8 0.72 -9.11 -8.52
N ASN A 9 1.81 -9.25 -9.28
CA ASN A 9 3.16 -9.18 -8.73
C ASN A 9 3.32 -7.92 -7.87
N GLU A 10 2.68 -6.84 -8.29
CA GLU A 10 2.52 -5.56 -7.61
C GLU A 10 1.88 -5.67 -6.21
N THR A 11 0.79 -6.44 -6.06
CA THR A 11 0.19 -6.72 -4.75
C THR A 11 1.14 -7.52 -3.86
N MET A 12 1.89 -8.48 -4.41
CA MET A 12 2.92 -9.19 -3.63
C MET A 12 4.04 -8.24 -3.19
N VAL A 13 4.50 -7.37 -4.09
CA VAL A 13 5.52 -6.36 -3.79
C VAL A 13 5.04 -5.39 -2.73
N PHE A 14 3.76 -5.00 -2.74
CA PHE A 14 3.17 -4.19 -1.69
C PHE A 14 3.29 -4.88 -0.32
N PHE A 15 2.82 -6.12 -0.20
CA PHE A 15 2.87 -6.83 1.09
C PHE A 15 4.28 -7.23 1.53
N ASP A 16 5.20 -7.46 0.58
CA ASP A 16 6.58 -7.86 0.89
C ASP A 16 7.47 -6.67 1.24
N LYS A 17 7.35 -5.57 0.48
CA LYS A 17 8.25 -4.42 0.57
C LYS A 17 7.65 -3.19 1.22
N ILE A 18 6.34 -2.96 1.11
CA ILE A 18 5.69 -1.70 1.50
C ILE A 18 4.96 -1.85 2.86
N ASP A 19 4.19 -2.92 3.04
CA ASP A 19 3.48 -3.26 4.28
C ASP A 19 4.35 -3.22 5.56
N PRO A 20 5.62 -3.68 5.56
CA PRO A 20 6.49 -3.59 6.74
C PRO A 20 6.76 -2.16 7.21
N TRP A 21 6.64 -1.17 6.31
CA TRP A 21 6.85 0.24 6.62
C TRP A 21 5.58 0.94 7.10
N ILE A 22 4.44 0.26 7.02
CA ILE A 22 3.16 0.80 7.47
C ILE A 22 3.13 0.70 9.00
N LYS A 23 3.20 1.86 9.65
CA LYS A 23 3.14 2.01 11.11
C LYS A 23 1.77 1.60 11.64
N ARG A 24 0.71 2.02 10.93
CA ARG A 24 -0.69 1.68 11.23
C ARG A 24 -1.60 2.05 10.07
N ILE A 25 -2.77 1.43 10.03
CA ILE A 25 -3.84 1.74 9.09
C ILE A 25 -4.97 2.42 9.88
N LYS A 26 -5.49 3.53 9.37
CA LYS A 26 -6.70 4.19 9.88
C LYS A 26 -7.77 4.18 8.80
N PHE A 27 -9.02 4.22 9.21
CA PHE A 27 -10.14 4.42 8.30
C PHE A 27 -10.64 5.84 8.50
N ASP A 28 -10.75 6.60 7.41
CA ASP A 28 -11.39 7.91 7.46
C ASP A 28 -12.92 7.76 7.61
N LYS A 29 -13.62 8.87 7.87
CA LYS A 29 -15.08 8.93 7.92
C LYS A 29 -15.76 8.48 6.62
N ASN A 30 -15.03 8.45 5.52
CA ASN A 30 -15.48 8.00 4.20
C ASN A 30 -15.21 6.50 3.93
N ASP A 31 -14.77 5.74 4.94
CA ASP A 31 -14.35 4.33 4.81
C ASP A 31 -13.06 4.15 3.99
N ASP A 32 -12.37 5.24 3.67
CA ASP A 32 -11.08 5.20 2.98
C ASP A 32 -9.97 4.69 3.90
N MET A 33 -9.14 3.78 3.37
CA MET A 33 -7.96 3.27 4.07
C MET A 33 -6.81 4.28 4.00
N LEU A 34 -6.51 4.89 5.14
CA LEU A 34 -5.37 5.75 5.36
C LEU A 34 -4.20 4.91 5.85
N TYR A 35 -3.15 4.83 5.03
CA TYR A 35 -1.92 4.12 5.37
C TYR A 35 -0.93 5.11 5.96
N ILE A 36 -0.62 4.94 7.25
CA ILE A 36 0.34 5.77 7.97
C ILE A 36 1.67 5.05 7.97
N PHE A 37 2.64 5.62 7.28
CA PHE A 37 3.99 5.09 7.18
C PHE A 37 4.83 5.46 8.41
N GLN A 38 5.93 4.73 8.63
CA GLN A 38 6.91 5.08 9.65
C GLN A 38 7.72 6.30 9.20
N ASP A 39 8.14 7.14 10.14
CA ASP A 39 8.98 8.33 9.87
C ASP A 39 10.33 7.97 9.23
N ASP A 40 10.84 6.76 9.50
CA ASP A 40 12.09 6.22 8.94
C ASP A 40 11.89 5.55 7.57
N THR A 41 10.69 5.64 6.98
CA THR A 41 10.39 4.98 5.70
C THR A 41 11.26 5.58 4.58
N PRO A 42 12.08 4.76 3.88
CA PRO A 42 12.93 5.27 2.83
C PRO A 42 12.11 5.72 1.63
N GLN A 43 12.62 6.73 0.92
CA GLN A 43 11.96 7.28 -0.27
C GLN A 43 11.68 6.21 -1.34
N GLU A 44 12.54 5.20 -1.46
CA GLU A 44 12.37 4.08 -2.40
C GLU A 44 11.04 3.34 -2.19
N ILE A 45 10.53 3.27 -0.97
CA ILE A 45 9.22 2.65 -0.67
C ILE A 45 8.07 3.47 -1.24
N PHE A 46 8.16 4.80 -1.13
CA PHE A 46 7.18 5.70 -1.73
C PHE A 46 7.26 5.65 -3.26
N GLU A 47 8.46 5.55 -3.84
CA GLU A 47 8.65 5.40 -5.29
C GLU A 47 8.13 4.05 -5.80
N LEU A 48 8.32 2.98 -5.05
CA LEU A 48 7.73 1.66 -5.34
C LEU A 48 6.21 1.72 -5.25
N LEU A 49 5.68 2.33 -4.19
CA LEU A 49 4.24 2.51 -4.00
C LEU A 49 3.64 3.28 -5.17
N ASP A 50 4.23 4.41 -5.57
CA ASP A 50 3.73 5.23 -6.67
C ASP A 50 3.73 4.47 -8.01
N GLN A 51 4.76 3.65 -8.26
CA GLN A 51 4.82 2.79 -9.45
C GLN A 51 3.72 1.74 -9.48
N ILE A 52 3.44 1.10 -8.35
CA ILE A 52 2.43 0.03 -8.29
C ILE A 52 1.02 0.54 -8.04
N ARG A 53 0.86 1.74 -7.45
CA ARG A 53 -0.43 2.36 -7.11
C ARG A 53 -1.44 2.36 -8.26
N PRO A 54 -1.10 2.70 -9.52
CA PRO A 54 -2.06 2.63 -10.62
C PRO A 54 -2.47 1.18 -11.00
N GLU A 55 -1.64 0.19 -10.65
CA GLU A 55 -1.93 -1.23 -10.88
C GLU A 55 -2.58 -1.90 -9.67
N LEU A 56 -2.51 -1.27 -8.49
CA LEU A 56 -3.28 -1.68 -7.32
C LEU A 56 -4.76 -1.41 -7.59
N GLY A 57 -5.59 -2.45 -7.49
CA GLY A 57 -7.04 -2.34 -7.66
C GLY A 57 -7.77 -1.64 -6.51
N PHE A 58 -7.07 -0.87 -5.68
CA PHE A 58 -7.59 -0.16 -4.51
C PHE A 58 -6.85 1.16 -4.30
N ASP A 59 -7.55 2.15 -3.72
CA ASP A 59 -6.94 3.44 -3.44
C ASP A 59 -6.13 3.40 -2.14
N VAL A 60 -4.93 3.96 -2.20
CA VAL A 60 -4.00 4.06 -1.07
C VAL A 60 -3.81 5.53 -0.77
N ILE A 61 -4.34 5.99 0.36
CA ILE A 61 -4.15 7.36 0.82
C ILE A 61 -3.03 7.38 1.85
N ILE A 62 -1.93 8.04 1.49
CA ILE A 62 -0.77 8.22 2.36
C ILE A 62 -1.00 9.47 3.21
N VAL A 63 -0.83 9.35 4.52
CA VAL A 63 -0.89 10.49 5.45
C VAL A 63 0.37 10.56 6.30
N ASP A 64 0.93 11.76 6.40
CA ASP A 64 2.04 12.12 7.29
C ASP A 64 1.43 12.69 8.58
N GLU A 65 1.87 12.25 9.77
CA GLU A 65 1.33 12.70 11.07
C GLU A 65 2.32 13.54 11.86
#